data_AF-A0A2H3GAL1-F1
#
_entry.id   AF-A0A2H3GAL1-F1
#
_cell.length_a   1.000
_cell.length_b   1.000
_cell.length_c   1.000
_cell.angle_alpha   90.00
_cell.angle_beta   90.00
_cell.angle_gamma   90.00
#
_symmetry.space_group_name_H-M   'P 1'
#
loop_
_entity.id
_entity.type
_entity.pdbx_description
1 polymer ?
#
loop_
_entity_poly.entity_id
_entity_poly.type
_entity_poly.pdbx_seq_one_letter_code
_entity_poly.pdbx_strand_id
1 'polypeptide(L)'
;MAQEHFYATPSVRSRSDSSFHDLRLRILTHDVDKKDFIVYTGYITSGFMQMFHDPSKALAEDEDAAVSGLKIEYTKVPIWPILGLRERLGKALGPDVVGAFNPDEMVTWETDPEKQNRKRRRSCT
;
A
#
# COMPACT_ATOMS: atom_id res chain seq x y z
N MET A 1 60.86 19.28 5.14
CA MET A 1 60.13 18.01 5.13
C MET A 1 58.63 18.33 5.11
N ALA A 2 57.90 17.64 4.24
CA ALA A 2 56.51 17.93 3.86
C ALA A 2 55.53 17.02 4.61
N GLN A 3 54.34 17.54 4.92
CA GLN A 3 53.00 16.97 4.66
C GLN A 3 51.96 17.61 5.59
N GLU A 4 51.37 18.72 5.13
CA GLU A 4 50.03 19.12 5.59
C GLU A 4 49.04 18.11 5.02
N HIS A 5 48.58 17.17 5.85
CA HIS A 5 47.45 16.32 5.51
C HIS A 5 46.17 17.15 5.65
N PHE A 6 45.89 17.90 4.58
CA PHE A 6 44.58 18.43 4.25
C PHE A 6 43.62 17.24 4.16
N TYR A 7 42.85 16.97 5.21
CA TYR A 7 41.70 16.09 5.08
C TYR A 7 40.69 16.84 4.20
N ALA A 8 40.69 16.53 2.91
CA ALA A 8 39.55 16.84 2.07
C ALA A 8 38.35 16.14 2.72
N THR A 9 37.48 16.91 3.38
CA THR A 9 36.13 16.43 3.69
C THR A 9 35.53 16.01 2.36
N PRO A 10 35.13 14.74 2.19
CA PRO A 10 34.38 14.39 1.01
C PRO A 10 33.13 15.27 1.07
N SER A 11 33.04 16.21 0.13
CA SER A 11 31.80 16.86 -0.21
C SER A 11 30.89 15.71 -0.62
N VAL A 12 30.09 15.21 0.33
CA VAL A 12 28.97 14.33 0.05
C VAL A 12 27.93 15.20 -0.64
N ARG A 13 28.21 15.52 -1.91
CA ARG A 13 27.19 15.85 -2.89
C ARG A 13 26.51 14.53 -3.24
N SER A 14 25.86 13.91 -2.26
CA SER A 14 24.69 13.11 -2.57
C SER A 14 23.52 14.07 -2.67
N ARG A 15 23.53 14.93 -3.70
CA ARG A 15 22.25 15.28 -4.32
C ARG A 15 21.84 14.02 -5.07
N SER A 16 21.40 13.01 -4.32
CA SER A 16 20.35 12.16 -4.86
C SER A 16 19.21 13.13 -5.09
N ASP A 17 18.91 13.43 -6.34
CA ASP A 17 17.59 13.95 -6.67
C ASP A 17 16.61 12.84 -6.27
N SER A 18 16.26 12.80 -4.99
CA SER A 18 15.26 11.91 -4.44
C SER A 18 13.93 12.44 -4.94
N SER A 19 13.59 12.06 -6.17
CA SER A 19 12.29 12.31 -6.74
C SER A 19 11.28 11.49 -5.94
N PHE A 20 10.53 12.16 -5.07
CA PHE A 20 9.40 11.53 -4.42
C PHE A 20 8.29 11.33 -5.42
N HIS A 21 7.58 10.21 -5.29
CA HIS A 21 6.40 9.90 -6.08
C HIS A 21 5.22 9.74 -5.15
N ASP A 22 4.03 9.95 -5.69
CA ASP A 22 2.80 9.71 -4.95
C ASP A 22 2.72 8.23 -4.58
N LEU A 23 2.44 7.97 -3.30
CA LEU A 23 2.50 6.66 -2.70
C LEU A 23 1.13 6.27 -2.16
N ARG A 24 0.68 5.06 -2.52
CA ARG A 24 -0.51 4.44 -1.94
C ARG A 24 -0.08 3.34 -0.98
N LEU A 25 -0.22 3.59 0.32
CA LEU A 25 0.07 2.65 1.38
C LEU A 25 -1.20 1.89 1.79
N ARG A 26 -1.09 0.57 1.98
CA ARG A 26 -2.18 -0.27 2.50
C ARG A 26 -1.69 -0.99 3.74
N ILE A 27 -2.34 -0.75 4.88
CA ILE A 27 -2.03 -1.41 6.16
C ILE A 27 -3.22 -2.28 6.54
N LEU A 28 -2.97 -3.58 6.68
CA LEU A 28 -3.96 -4.55 7.17
C LEU A 28 -3.66 -4.87 8.63
N THR A 29 -4.64 -4.64 9.50
CA THR A 29 -4.61 -5.07 10.90
C THR A 29 -5.88 -5.85 11.24
N HIS A 30 -5.95 -6.40 12.45
CA HIS A 30 -7.11 -7.15 12.92
C HIS A 30 -7.49 -6.75 14.35
N ASP A 31 -8.79 -6.67 14.62
CA ASP A 31 -9.38 -6.50 15.95
C ASP A 31 -9.78 -7.89 16.47
N VAL A 32 -9.08 -8.34 17.52
CA VAL A 32 -9.27 -9.67 18.11
C VAL A 32 -10.63 -9.79 18.79
N ASP A 33 -11.15 -8.71 19.37
CA ASP A 33 -12.38 -8.71 20.14
C ASP A 33 -13.60 -8.68 19.21
N LYS A 34 -13.55 -7.82 18.19
CA LYS A 34 -14.65 -7.64 17.24
C LYS A 34 -14.63 -8.63 16.08
N LYS A 35 -13.54 -9.40 15.92
CA LYS A 35 -13.33 -10.33 14.80
C LYS A 35 -13.44 -9.63 13.44
N ASP A 36 -12.86 -8.44 13.35
CA ASP A 36 -12.81 -7.64 12.12
C ASP A 36 -11.37 -7.50 11.62
N PHE A 37 -11.17 -7.61 10.31
CA PHE A 37 -10.01 -7.03 9.66
C PHE A 37 -10.24 -5.53 9.46
N ILE A 38 -9.18 -4.77 9.64
CA ILE A 38 -9.19 -3.32 9.44
C ILE A 38 -8.15 -3.01 8.37
N VAL A 39 -8.60 -2.36 7.31
CA VAL A 39 -7.77 -1.89 6.22
C VAL A 39 -7.68 -0.37 6.30
N TYR A 40 -6.46 0.13 6.47
CA TYR A 40 -6.15 1.54 6.29
C TYR A 40 -5.50 1.73 4.93
N THR A 41 -6.04 2.63 4.12
CA THR A 41 -5.43 3.02 2.85
C THR A 41 -4.96 4.47 2.94
N GLY A 42 -3.65 4.67 3.01
CA GLY A 42 -3.02 5.98 2.99
C GLY A 42 -2.67 6.39 1.56
N TYR A 43 -3.05 7.60 1.16
CA TYR A 43 -2.58 8.27 -0.05
C TYR A 43 -1.68 9.41 0.38
N ILE A 44 -0.41 9.32 -0.01
CA ILE A 44 0.63 10.25 0.38
C ILE A 44 1.16 10.88 -0.90
N THR A 45 1.09 12.19 -1.02
CA THR A 45 1.62 12.89 -2.19
C THR A 45 3.14 13.05 -2.09
N SER A 46 3.79 13.08 -3.24
CA SER A 46 5.20 13.44 -3.40
C SER A 46 5.52 14.79 -2.74
N GLY A 47 4.64 15.79 -2.92
CA GLY A 47 4.78 17.10 -2.30
C GLY A 47 4.82 17.03 -0.78
N PHE A 48 3.92 16.25 -0.17
CA PHE A 48 3.92 16.03 1.28
C PHE A 48 5.22 15.38 1.76
N MET A 49 5.72 14.36 1.06
CA MET A 49 6.99 13.71 1.40
C MET A 49 8.21 14.63 1.21
N GLN A 50 8.17 15.52 0.22
CA GLN A 50 9.20 16.51 -0.04
C GLN A 50 9.40 17.46 1.16
N MET A 51 8.31 17.81 1.85
CA MET A 51 8.38 18.67 3.04
C MET A 51 9.20 18.04 4.17
N PHE A 52 9.10 16.72 4.37
CA PHE A 52 9.91 16.03 5.40
C PHE A 52 11.38 15.91 5.01
N HIS A 53 11.67 15.84 3.71
CA HIS A 53 13.04 15.78 3.21
C HIS A 53 13.76 17.13 3.28
N ASP A 54 13.05 18.22 2.99
CA ASP A 54 13.57 19.59 3.11
C ASP A 54 12.59 20.48 3.90
N PRO A 55 12.67 20.44 5.25
CA PRO A 55 11.77 21.19 6.11
C PRO A 55 11.81 22.71 5.88
N SER A 56 12.92 23.22 5.33
CA SER A 56 13.09 24.67 5.07
C SER A 56 12.29 25.16 3.87
N LYS A 57 11.86 24.24 2.98
CA LYS A 57 11.06 24.52 1.79
C LYS A 57 9.60 24.08 1.93
N ALA A 58 9.23 23.51 3.07
CA ALA A 58 7.83 23.26 3.37
C ALA A 58 7.09 24.60 3.35
N LEU A 59 6.24 24.81 2.35
CA LEU A 59 5.33 25.95 2.35
C LEU A 59 4.50 25.82 3.63
N ALA A 60 4.49 26.87 4.44
CA ALA A 60 3.60 26.95 5.59
C ALA A 60 2.17 26.85 5.03
N GLU A 61 1.59 25.65 5.11
CA GLU A 61 0.16 25.51 4.90
C GLU A 61 -0.52 26.40 5.94
N ASP A 62 -1.54 27.16 5.52
CA ASP A 62 -2.39 27.92 6.42
C ASP A 62 -2.79 27.02 7.59
N GLU A 63 -2.79 27.53 8.83
CA GLU A 63 -3.05 26.72 10.03
C GLU A 63 -4.42 26.01 10.00
N ASP A 64 -5.32 26.43 9.11
CA ASP A 64 -6.65 25.87 8.87
C ASP A 64 -6.74 24.95 7.62
N ALA A 65 -5.67 24.84 6.82
CA ALA A 65 -5.63 23.93 5.69
C ALA A 65 -5.39 22.51 6.20
N ALA A 66 -6.41 21.65 6.06
CA ALA A 66 -6.22 20.21 6.25
C ALA A 66 -4.98 19.76 5.50
N VAL A 67 -4.06 19.07 6.19
CA VAL A 67 -2.75 18.62 5.69
C VAL A 67 -2.86 18.15 4.25
N SER A 68 -2.47 19.01 3.31
CA SER A 68 -2.72 18.76 1.89
C SER A 68 -1.69 17.76 1.41
N GLY A 69 -2.15 16.54 1.14
CA GLY A 69 -1.30 15.46 0.62
C GLY A 69 -1.25 14.20 1.45
N LEU A 70 -1.97 14.13 2.57
CA LEU A 70 -2.21 12.88 3.30
C LEU A 70 -3.72 12.60 3.42
N LYS A 71 -4.19 11.53 2.76
CA LYS A 71 -5.56 11.04 2.91
C LYS A 71 -5.53 9.62 3.48
N ILE A 72 -6.22 9.38 4.58
CA ILE A 72 -6.35 8.03 5.17
C ILE A 72 -7.80 7.58 5.02
N GLU A 73 -7.99 6.50 4.29
CA GLU A 73 -9.26 5.81 4.17
C GLU A 73 -9.30 4.62 5.14
N TYR A 74 -10.49 4.35 5.67
CA TYR A 74 -10.73 3.34 6.69
C TYR A 74 -11.80 2.36 6.23
N THR A 75 -11.51 1.06 6.28
CA THR A 75 -12.49 0.02 5.93
C THR A 75 -12.42 -1.13 6.93
N LYS A 76 -13.58 -1.53 7.46
CA LYS A 76 -13.73 -2.74 8.27
C LYS A 76 -14.24 -3.89 7.41
N VAL A 77 -13.66 -5.07 7.58
CA VAL A 77 -14.08 -6.31 6.91
C VAL A 77 -14.28 -7.39 7.97
N PRO A 78 -15.51 -7.85 8.21
CA PRO A 78 -15.74 -8.86 9.24
C PRO A 78 -15.15 -10.22 8.83
N ILE A 79 -14.47 -10.90 9.75
CA ILE A 79 -13.83 -12.20 9.49
C ILE A 79 -14.88 -13.27 9.17
N TRP A 80 -15.99 -13.26 9.90
CA TRP A 80 -17.10 -14.18 9.70
C TRP A 80 -18.20 -13.55 8.84
N PRO A 81 -18.82 -14.29 7.90
CA PRO A 81 -18.53 -15.70 7.54
C PRO A 81 -17.24 -15.84 6.71
N ILE A 82 -16.52 -16.96 6.85
CA ILE A 82 -15.28 -17.21 6.08
C ILE A 82 -15.57 -17.29 4.57
N LEU A 83 -16.77 -17.72 4.19
CA LEU A 83 -17.19 -17.74 2.78
C LEU A 83 -17.23 -16.31 2.23
N GLY A 84 -16.65 -16.10 1.04
CA GLY A 84 -16.61 -14.76 0.45
C GLY A 84 -15.59 -13.81 1.09
N LEU A 85 -14.77 -14.28 2.05
CA LEU A 85 -13.80 -13.41 2.74
C LEU A 85 -12.74 -12.88 1.78
N ARG A 86 -12.29 -13.69 0.82
CA ARG A 86 -11.30 -13.28 -0.19
C ARG A 86 -11.83 -12.13 -1.03
N GLU A 87 -13.08 -12.19 -1.46
CA GLU A 87 -13.73 -11.19 -2.30
C GLU A 87 -13.98 -9.90 -1.52
N ARG A 88 -14.36 -10.02 -0.24
CA ARG A 88 -14.52 -8.86 0.65
C ARG A 88 -13.19 -8.17 0.94
N LEU A 89 -12.13 -8.94 1.22
CA LEU A 89 -10.78 -8.41 1.34
C LEU A 89 -10.27 -7.85 0.01
N GLY A 90 -10.60 -8.48 -1.12
CA GLY A 90 -10.28 -8.01 -2.46
C GLY A 90 -10.90 -6.65 -2.76
N LYS A 91 -12.16 -6.42 -2.36
CA LYS A 91 -12.83 -5.11 -2.47
C LYS A 91 -12.12 -4.03 -1.65
N ALA A 92 -11.61 -4.37 -0.47
CA ALA A 92 -10.94 -3.41 0.42
C ALA A 92 -9.47 -3.14 0.06
N LEU A 93 -8.71 -4.20 -0.27
CA LEU A 93 -7.27 -4.15 -0.55
C LEU A 93 -6.97 -3.94 -2.03
N GLY A 94 -7.94 -4.15 -2.92
CA GLY A 94 -7.77 -4.08 -4.36
C GLY A 94 -7.14 -5.33 -5.00
N PRO A 95 -7.22 -5.43 -6.34
CA PRO A 95 -6.72 -6.58 -7.10
C PRO A 95 -5.19 -6.71 -7.07
N ASP A 96 -4.47 -5.61 -6.81
CA ASP A 96 -2.99 -5.62 -6.76
C ASP A 96 -2.46 -6.53 -5.64
N VAL A 97 -3.24 -6.71 -4.57
CA VAL A 97 -2.85 -7.50 -3.39
C VAL A 97 -3.47 -8.89 -3.41
N VAL A 98 -4.76 -9.00 -3.79
CA VAL A 98 -5.54 -10.26 -3.71
C VAL A 98 -5.55 -11.05 -5.03
N GLY A 99 -4.98 -10.46 -6.09
CA GLY A 99 -5.02 -10.98 -7.45
C GLY A 99 -6.37 -10.78 -8.12
N ALA A 100 -6.57 -11.37 -9.29
CA ALA A 100 -7.86 -11.36 -9.95
C ALA A 100 -8.92 -12.06 -9.08
N PHE A 101 -10.01 -11.36 -8.80
CA PHE A 101 -11.20 -11.88 -8.13
C PHE A 101 -12.44 -11.31 -8.82
N ASN A 102 -13.52 -12.08 -8.82
CA ASN A 102 -14.82 -11.60 -9.29
C ASN A 102 -15.58 -11.03 -8.08
N PRO A 103 -15.90 -9.72 -8.06
CA PRO A 103 -16.61 -9.11 -6.93
C PRO A 103 -18.05 -9.60 -6.75
N ASP A 104 -18.63 -10.23 -7.77
CA ASP A 104 -20.03 -10.67 -7.83
C ASP A 104 -20.19 -12.19 -7.67
N GLU A 105 -19.10 -12.95 -7.72
CA GLU A 105 -19.11 -14.40 -7.50
C GLU A 105 -18.35 -14.74 -6.22
N MET A 106 -19.05 -15.31 -5.24
CA MET A 106 -18.41 -15.84 -4.04
C MET A 106 -17.81 -17.21 -4.32
N VAL A 107 -16.51 -17.38 -4.08
CA VAL A 107 -15.89 -18.72 -4.14
C VAL A 107 -16.46 -19.58 -3.02
N THR A 108 -17.18 -20.63 -3.41
CA THR A 108 -17.66 -21.69 -2.50
C THR A 108 -16.60 -22.78 -2.36
N TRP A 109 -16.53 -23.44 -1.20
CA TRP A 109 -15.55 -24.51 -0.90
C TRP A 109 -15.54 -25.68 -1.90
N GLU A 110 -16.62 -25.86 -2.67
CA GLU A 110 -16.72 -26.91 -3.69
C GLU A 110 -15.98 -26.56 -4.99
N THR A 111 -15.74 -25.28 -5.23
CA THR A 111 -15.13 -24.78 -6.47
C THR A 111 -13.64 -24.58 -6.27
N ASP A 112 -12.92 -25.69 -6.11
CA ASP A 112 -11.47 -25.69 -6.15
C ASP A 112 -11.00 -25.24 -7.56
N PRO A 113 -10.29 -24.11 -7.71
CA PRO A 113 -9.86 -23.60 -9.01
C PRO A 113 -8.92 -24.59 -9.74
N GLU A 114 -8.23 -25.47 -9.02
CA GLU A 114 -7.44 -26.54 -9.65
C GLU A 114 -8.32 -27.56 -10.40
N LYS A 115 -9.53 -27.83 -9.91
CA LYS A 115 -10.46 -28.78 -10.56
C LYS A 115 -11.05 -28.21 -11.85
N GLN A 116 -11.23 -26.88 -11.94
CA GLN A 116 -11.66 -26.22 -13.18
C GLN A 116 -10.57 -26.30 -14.27
N ASN A 117 -9.31 -26.09 -13.89
CA ASN A 117 -8.18 -26.15 -14.83
C ASN A 117 -7.93 -27.59 -15.34
N ARG A 118 -8.15 -28.61 -14.49
CA ARG A 118 -8.11 -30.02 -14.90
C ARG A 118 -9.22 -30.42 -15.87
N LYS A 119 -10.42 -29.82 -15.78
CA LYS A 119 -11.52 -30.09 -16.74
C LYS A 119 -11.22 -29.56 -18.15
N ARG A 120 -10.63 -28.36 -18.27
CA ARG A 120 -10.28 -27.78 -19.59
C ARG A 120 -9.17 -28.55 -20.32
N ARG A 121 -8.27 -29.21 -19.59
CA ARG A 121 -7.20 -30.03 -20.19
C ARG A 121 -7.66 -31.43 -20.63
N ARG A 122 -8.83 -31.91 -20.18
CA ARG A 122 -9.37 -33.23 -20.55
C ARG A 122 -10.34 -33.19 -21.73
N SER A 123 -10.74 -32.01 -22.20
CA SER A 123 -11.61 -31.85 -23.39
C SER A 123 -10.83 -31.68 -24.70
N CYS A 124 -9.50 -31.81 -24.67
CA CYS A 124 -8.63 -31.86 -25.85
C CYS A 124 -7.89 -33.20 -25.89
N THR A 125 -8.66 -34.28 -26.07
CA THR A 125 -8.23 -35.60 -26.52
C THR A 125 -9.46 -36.29 -27.07
#